data_AF-A0A5C3PG77-F1
#
_entry.id   AF-A0A5C3PG77-F1
#
_cell.length_a   1.000
_cell.length_b   1.000
_cell.length_c   1.000
_cell.angle_alpha   90.00
_cell.angle_beta   90.00
_cell.angle_gamma   90.00
#
_symmetry.space_group_name_H-M   'P 1'
#
loop_
_entity.id
_entity.type
_entity.pdbx_description
1 polymer ?
#
loop_
_entity_poly.entity_id
_entity_poly.type
_entity_poly.pdbx_seq_one_letter_code
_entity_poly.pdbx_strand_id
1 'polypeptide(L)'
;MADPPSRVNQDDVSGSLTVQAGLGEGLGQEAVRLPASDEPGLERFWPIPLYAVAFFIHRRYRVWRPRVLPTITSLKLPEIYGSFALGHAADIEADRLCERIVRERDANRYSIHLFAATIGDFFHDSSSKGDKDYQYLFADITHPDLWHHLSGSDDRSELRAELEHLHWKSRCIWSNKRSRELASLMLFSSIHKLDLSEHDARILVMYVAERTYTGSYFRPQFVIDHLTRPHILPTALPSHRQFFQGAIPRFFAQFTALALWHRWMGFSKWLLWTFTGPQRVLFHLWVYRTLWGRYCHWESLWSLEDPAKAGAVIAAAGDDLVRWFEPKSESDSDGRDKE
;
A
#
# COMPACT_ATOMS: atom_id res chain seq x y z
N MET A 1 -53.67 -38.92 -3.05
CA MET A 1 -52.54 -39.43 -3.87
C MET A 1 -51.99 -38.23 -4.62
N ALA A 2 -50.90 -37.67 -4.12
CA ALA A 2 -50.18 -36.54 -4.70
C ALA A 2 -48.70 -36.86 -4.53
N ASP A 3 -47.96 -36.89 -5.63
CA ASP A 3 -46.52 -37.16 -5.66
C ASP A 3 -45.72 -35.95 -5.12
N PRO A 4 -44.63 -36.18 -4.37
CA PRO A 4 -43.76 -35.10 -3.94
C PRO A 4 -42.76 -34.71 -5.04
N PRO A 5 -42.34 -33.43 -5.11
CA PRO A 5 -41.38 -32.99 -6.11
C PRO A 5 -39.96 -33.49 -5.80
N SER A 6 -39.32 -33.94 -6.86
CA SER A 6 -37.96 -34.44 -6.98
C SER A 6 -36.91 -33.44 -6.48
N ARG A 7 -35.97 -33.96 -5.66
CA ARG A 7 -34.71 -33.30 -5.28
C ARG A 7 -33.90 -32.93 -6.53
N VAL A 8 -33.53 -31.66 -6.64
CA VAL A 8 -32.53 -31.17 -7.59
C VAL A 8 -31.14 -31.52 -7.03
N ASN A 9 -30.36 -32.26 -7.80
CA ASN A 9 -28.96 -32.57 -7.52
C ASN A 9 -28.13 -31.28 -7.53
N GLN A 10 -27.59 -30.91 -6.37
CA GLN A 10 -26.46 -29.99 -6.24
C GLN A 10 -25.17 -30.80 -6.31
N ASP A 11 -24.78 -31.23 -7.50
CA ASP A 11 -23.45 -31.76 -7.77
C ASP A 11 -23.20 -31.57 -9.27
N ASP A 12 -22.71 -30.38 -9.62
CA ASP A 12 -21.93 -30.11 -10.85
C ASP A 12 -21.50 -28.63 -10.87
N VAL A 13 -20.64 -28.26 -9.92
CA VAL A 13 -19.78 -27.06 -10.04
C VAL A 13 -18.33 -27.50 -9.87
N SER A 14 -17.90 -28.38 -10.76
CA SER A 14 -16.48 -28.57 -11.08
C SER A 14 -16.23 -28.03 -12.49
N GLY A 15 -16.59 -26.76 -12.69
CA GLY A 15 -16.10 -25.96 -13.80
C GLY A 15 -14.66 -25.58 -13.51
N SER A 16 -13.73 -26.45 -13.91
CA SER A 16 -12.31 -26.15 -14.05
C SER A 16 -12.14 -24.77 -14.68
N LEU A 17 -11.64 -23.81 -13.89
CA LEU A 17 -11.28 -22.46 -14.28
C LEU A 17 -10.07 -22.51 -15.24
N THR A 18 -10.32 -22.86 -16.50
CA THR A 18 -9.43 -22.65 -17.64
C THR A 18 -9.42 -21.17 -18.03
N VAL A 19 -9.08 -20.28 -17.09
CA VAL A 19 -8.81 -18.85 -17.34
C VAL A 19 -7.30 -18.57 -17.37
N GLN A 20 -6.48 -19.59 -17.14
CA GLN A 20 -5.02 -19.48 -17.10
C GLN A 20 -4.35 -19.32 -18.49
N ALA A 21 -5.09 -19.48 -19.59
CA ALA A 21 -4.51 -19.57 -20.94
C ALA A 21 -4.43 -18.23 -21.71
N GLY A 22 -5.04 -17.14 -21.23
CA GLY A 22 -5.13 -15.89 -22.01
C GLY A 22 -4.17 -14.77 -21.62
N LEU A 23 -3.61 -14.80 -20.40
CA LEU A 23 -2.99 -13.62 -19.78
C LEU A 23 -1.52 -13.80 -19.34
N GLY A 24 -0.87 -14.93 -19.60
CA GLY A 24 0.35 -15.26 -18.83
C GLY A 24 1.41 -16.20 -19.42
N GLU A 25 1.53 -16.38 -20.74
CA GLU A 25 2.66 -17.17 -21.27
C GLU A 25 3.94 -16.35 -21.54
N GLY A 26 3.86 -15.03 -21.64
CA GLY A 26 5.01 -14.18 -22.03
C GLY A 26 5.71 -13.42 -20.90
N LEU A 27 5.10 -13.29 -19.72
CA LEU A 27 5.61 -12.44 -18.64
C LEU A 27 5.67 -13.20 -17.31
N GLY A 28 6.87 -13.60 -16.88
CA GLY A 28 7.17 -13.69 -15.44
C GLY A 28 7.62 -15.03 -14.84
N GLN A 29 7.78 -16.12 -15.60
CA GLN A 29 8.24 -17.39 -14.98
C GLN A 29 9.72 -17.39 -14.56
N GLU A 30 10.60 -16.60 -15.21
CA GLU A 30 12.02 -16.54 -14.83
C GLU A 30 12.34 -15.60 -13.66
N ALA A 31 11.40 -14.73 -13.25
CA ALA A 31 11.66 -13.74 -12.20
C ALA A 31 11.54 -14.29 -10.77
N VAL A 32 11.04 -15.53 -10.57
CA VAL A 32 10.70 -16.04 -9.23
C VAL A 32 11.17 -17.50 -9.05
N ARG A 33 12.47 -17.76 -9.22
CA ARG A 33 13.09 -18.96 -8.62
C ARG A 33 13.39 -18.67 -7.15
N LEU A 34 12.47 -19.02 -6.27
CA LEU A 34 12.69 -18.99 -4.81
C LEU A 34 13.43 -20.27 -4.37
N PRO A 35 14.43 -20.18 -3.47
CA PRO A 35 15.13 -21.35 -2.94
C PRO A 35 14.17 -22.30 -2.20
N ALA A 36 14.45 -23.60 -2.30
CA ALA A 36 13.66 -24.67 -1.71
C ALA A 36 13.84 -24.76 -0.18
N SER A 37 12.71 -24.89 0.50
CA SER A 37 12.45 -25.37 1.88
C SER A 37 13.60 -25.29 2.90
N ASP A 38 13.57 -24.25 3.71
CA ASP A 38 13.38 -24.33 5.16
C ASP A 38 12.63 -23.05 5.55
N GLU A 39 11.50 -23.14 6.27
CA GLU A 39 10.91 -21.91 6.83
C GLU A 39 11.98 -21.27 7.71
N PRO A 40 12.48 -20.06 7.39
CA PRO A 40 13.46 -19.43 8.24
C PRO A 40 12.74 -19.18 9.57
N GLY A 41 13.13 -19.95 10.58
CA GLY A 41 12.54 -19.93 11.91
C GLY A 41 12.82 -18.59 12.61
N LEU A 42 13.06 -18.60 13.91
CA LEU A 42 13.43 -17.38 14.64
C LEU A 42 14.74 -16.74 14.12
N GLU A 43 15.53 -17.47 13.33
CA GLU A 43 16.77 -17.00 12.72
C GLU A 43 16.58 -15.73 11.89
N ARG A 44 15.48 -15.57 11.14
CA ARG A 44 15.24 -14.35 10.35
C ARG A 44 15.20 -13.07 11.18
N PHE A 45 14.87 -13.18 12.47
CA PHE A 45 14.80 -12.06 13.40
C PHE A 45 16.15 -11.74 14.06
N TRP A 46 17.25 -12.41 13.67
CA TRP A 46 18.60 -12.14 14.19
C TRP A 46 19.05 -10.66 14.13
N PRO A 47 18.59 -9.80 13.18
CA PRO A 47 18.94 -8.39 13.19
C PRO A 47 18.27 -7.62 14.35
N ILE A 48 17.16 -8.10 14.91
CA ILE A 48 16.44 -7.43 16.00
C ILE A 48 17.31 -7.32 17.26
N PRO A 49 17.94 -8.39 17.76
CA PRO A 49 18.93 -8.32 18.83
C PRO A 49 20.06 -7.30 18.58
N LEU A 50 20.47 -7.07 17.33
CA LEU A 50 21.51 -6.07 17.03
C LEU A 50 21.08 -4.65 17.38
N TYR A 51 19.80 -4.29 17.25
CA TYR A 51 19.31 -2.98 17.70
C TYR A 51 19.42 -2.84 19.23
N ALA A 52 19.19 -3.93 19.98
CA ALA A 52 19.38 -3.94 21.42
C ALA A 52 20.86 -3.80 21.81
N VAL A 53 21.75 -4.54 21.14
CA VAL A 53 23.20 -4.42 21.33
C VAL A 53 23.67 -2.99 21.00
N ALA A 54 23.24 -2.43 19.87
CA ALA A 54 23.54 -1.06 19.48
C ALA A 54 23.03 -0.05 20.50
N PHE A 55 21.83 -0.24 21.04
CA PHE A 55 21.29 0.55 22.14
C PHE A 55 22.19 0.48 23.39
N PHE A 56 22.61 -0.71 23.81
CA PHE A 56 23.47 -0.87 24.98
C PHE A 56 24.86 -0.26 24.78
N ILE A 57 25.46 -0.43 23.60
CA ILE A 57 26.72 0.22 23.22
C ILE A 57 26.56 1.74 23.27
N HIS A 58 25.51 2.29 22.66
CA HIS A 58 25.24 3.73 22.68
C HIS A 58 25.01 4.24 24.11
N ARG A 59 24.24 3.51 24.92
CA ARG A 59 23.99 3.86 26.33
C ARG A 59 25.30 3.85 27.13
N ARG A 60 26.13 2.81 26.98
CA ARG A 60 27.43 2.70 27.66
C ARG A 60 28.36 3.82 27.21
N TYR A 61 28.44 4.09 25.92
CA TYR A 61 29.24 5.18 25.36
C TYR A 61 28.85 6.54 25.99
N ARG A 62 27.55 6.83 26.16
CA ARG A 62 27.08 8.06 26.82
C ARG A 62 27.46 8.18 28.30
N VAL A 63 27.65 7.06 29.00
CA VAL A 63 28.14 7.05 30.39
C VAL A 63 29.65 7.37 30.44
N TRP A 64 30.43 6.86 29.49
CA TRP A 64 31.89 7.07 29.46
C TRP A 64 32.27 8.45 28.89
N ARG A 65 31.51 8.92 27.91
CA ARG A 65 31.69 10.22 27.26
C ARG A 65 30.40 11.02 27.45
N PRO A 66 30.19 11.62 28.65
CA PRO A 66 29.05 12.49 28.87
C PRO A 66 29.05 13.61 27.83
N ARG A 67 27.85 13.98 27.39
CA ARG A 67 27.70 14.87 26.23
C ARG A 67 28.14 16.29 26.58
N VAL A 68 29.03 16.83 25.75
CA VAL A 68 29.37 18.26 25.76
C VAL A 68 28.39 19.06 24.91
N LEU A 69 27.81 18.43 23.88
CA LEU A 69 26.85 19.05 22.96
C LEU A 69 25.39 18.76 23.34
N PRO A 70 24.46 19.69 23.02
CA PRO A 70 23.03 19.46 23.16
C PRO A 70 22.58 18.21 22.41
N THR A 71 21.49 17.59 22.88
CA THR A 71 20.87 16.48 22.14
C THR A 71 20.45 16.95 20.75
N ILE A 72 20.78 16.20 19.70
CA ILE A 72 20.38 16.51 18.32
C ILE A 72 18.86 16.32 18.17
N THR A 73 18.34 15.18 18.64
CA THR A 73 16.91 14.87 18.56
C THR A 73 16.24 14.92 19.94
N SER A 74 14.91 15.14 19.94
CA SER A 74 14.08 14.99 21.13
C SER A 74 13.70 13.52 21.43
N LEU A 75 13.99 12.61 20.50
CA LEU A 75 13.65 11.19 20.62
C LEU A 75 14.53 10.51 21.67
N LYS A 76 13.92 9.64 22.48
CA LYS A 76 14.67 8.83 23.44
C LYS A 76 15.43 7.74 22.70
N LEU A 77 16.56 7.26 23.24
CA LEU A 77 17.27 6.14 22.60
C LEU A 77 16.40 4.88 22.47
N PRO A 78 15.68 4.43 23.51
CA PRO A 78 14.80 3.27 23.37
C PRO A 78 13.72 3.47 22.31
N GLU A 79 13.24 4.71 22.14
CA GLU A 79 12.25 5.06 21.12
C GLU A 79 12.84 4.90 19.71
N ILE A 80 14.04 5.43 19.45
CA ILE A 80 14.71 5.30 18.14
C ILE A 80 14.98 3.82 17.81
N TYR A 81 15.69 3.12 18.69
CA TYR A 81 16.10 1.73 18.45
C TYR A 81 14.89 0.78 18.45
N GLY A 82 13.91 1.01 19.32
CA GLY A 82 12.68 0.22 19.39
C GLY A 82 11.82 0.39 18.13
N SER A 83 11.64 1.63 17.66
CA SER A 83 10.90 1.91 16.42
C SER A 83 11.56 1.25 15.20
N PHE A 84 12.89 1.29 15.08
CA PHE A 84 13.59 0.60 14.00
C PHE A 84 13.52 -0.93 14.13
N ALA A 85 13.66 -1.47 15.33
CA ALA A 85 13.56 -2.91 15.58
C ALA A 85 12.16 -3.45 15.22
N LEU A 86 11.11 -2.75 15.66
CA LEU A 86 9.73 -3.07 15.31
C LEU A 86 9.53 -2.97 13.80
N GLY A 87 9.95 -1.87 13.19
CA GLY A 87 9.82 -1.71 11.74
C GLY A 87 10.54 -2.81 10.96
N HIS A 88 11.75 -3.20 11.36
CA HIS A 88 12.46 -4.32 10.74
C HIS A 88 11.70 -5.65 10.91
N ALA A 89 11.12 -5.90 12.10
CA ALA A 89 10.28 -7.07 12.34
C ALA A 89 9.08 -7.12 11.38
N ALA A 90 8.41 -5.98 11.18
CA ALA A 90 7.32 -5.86 10.23
C ALA A 90 7.77 -6.09 8.79
N ASP A 91 8.95 -5.60 8.40
CA ASP A 91 9.49 -5.83 7.05
C ASP A 91 9.78 -7.31 6.79
N ILE A 92 10.35 -8.02 7.77
CA ILE A 92 10.55 -9.48 7.72
C ILE A 92 9.21 -10.21 7.57
N GLU A 93 8.21 -9.81 8.35
CA GLU A 93 6.89 -10.45 8.29
C GLU A 93 6.17 -10.13 6.97
N ALA A 94 6.36 -8.92 6.42
CA ALA A 94 5.89 -8.55 5.10
C ALA A 94 6.46 -9.48 4.02
N ASP A 95 7.76 -9.80 4.09
CA ASP A 95 8.40 -10.75 3.18
C ASP A 95 7.82 -12.16 3.34
N ARG A 96 7.60 -12.62 4.58
CA ARG A 96 6.91 -13.90 4.84
C ARG A 96 5.51 -13.93 4.22
N LEU A 97 4.69 -12.89 4.43
CA LEU A 97 3.32 -12.84 3.89
C LEU A 97 3.32 -12.81 2.35
N CYS A 98 4.28 -12.10 1.75
CA CYS A 98 4.48 -12.10 0.30
C CYS A 98 4.87 -13.49 -0.22
N GLU A 99 5.90 -14.11 0.36
CA GLU A 99 6.34 -15.46 0.00
C GLU A 99 5.22 -16.47 0.18
N ARG A 100 4.41 -16.31 1.22
CA ARG A 100 3.27 -17.18 1.50
C ARG A 100 2.23 -17.13 0.40
N ILE A 101 1.87 -15.94 -0.09
CA ILE A 101 0.94 -15.79 -1.23
C ILE A 101 1.51 -16.47 -2.49
N VAL A 102 2.81 -16.33 -2.74
CA VAL A 102 3.46 -16.92 -3.92
C VAL A 102 3.63 -18.44 -3.81
N ARG A 103 3.99 -18.96 -2.63
CA ARG A 103 4.31 -20.38 -2.41
C ARG A 103 3.08 -21.24 -2.11
N GLU A 104 2.15 -20.76 -1.28
CA GLU A 104 0.98 -21.54 -0.85
C GLU A 104 -0.08 -21.72 -1.95
N ARG A 105 0.16 -21.16 -3.15
CA ARG A 105 -0.76 -21.25 -4.30
C ARG A 105 -2.19 -20.81 -3.96
N ASP A 106 -2.35 -19.81 -3.08
CA ASP A 106 -3.63 -19.15 -2.91
C ASP A 106 -3.95 -18.37 -4.19
N ALA A 107 -4.61 -19.04 -5.12
CA ALA A 107 -4.88 -18.55 -6.46
C ALA A 107 -5.64 -17.22 -6.44
N ASN A 108 -6.50 -17.01 -5.43
CA ASN A 108 -7.31 -15.81 -5.31
C ASN A 108 -6.49 -14.61 -4.83
N ARG A 109 -5.70 -14.77 -3.76
CA ARG A 109 -4.81 -13.69 -3.28
C ARG A 109 -3.72 -13.38 -4.29
N TYR A 110 -3.22 -14.41 -4.97
CA TYR A 110 -2.24 -14.26 -6.03
C TYR A 110 -2.81 -13.53 -7.25
N SER A 111 -4.04 -13.82 -7.68
CA SER A 111 -4.67 -13.11 -8.80
C SER A 111 -4.94 -11.64 -8.48
N ILE A 112 -5.39 -11.33 -7.25
CA ILE A 112 -5.51 -9.96 -6.76
C ILE A 112 -4.16 -9.23 -6.85
N HIS A 113 -3.08 -9.88 -6.37
CA HIS A 113 -1.75 -9.31 -6.42
C HIS A 113 -1.27 -9.06 -7.86
N LEU A 114 -1.45 -10.03 -8.75
CA LEU A 114 -1.05 -9.93 -10.15
C LEU A 114 -1.80 -8.80 -10.86
N PHE A 115 -3.11 -8.71 -10.68
CA PHE A 115 -3.91 -7.60 -11.22
C PHE A 115 -3.40 -6.25 -10.72
N ALA A 116 -3.19 -6.11 -9.40
CA ALA A 116 -2.69 -4.87 -8.81
C ALA A 116 -1.30 -4.49 -9.35
N ALA A 117 -0.42 -5.46 -9.59
CA ALA A 117 0.89 -5.24 -10.20
C ALA A 117 0.75 -4.78 -11.66
N THR A 118 -0.10 -5.45 -12.45
CA THR A 118 -0.39 -5.10 -13.85
C THR A 118 -0.94 -3.68 -13.98
N ILE A 119 -1.96 -3.31 -13.18
CA ILE A 119 -2.49 -1.93 -13.14
C ILE A 119 -1.40 -0.96 -12.73
N GLY A 120 -0.56 -1.33 -11.77
CA GLY A 120 0.62 -0.57 -11.40
C GLY A 120 1.50 -0.26 -12.61
N ASP A 121 1.94 -1.27 -13.33
CA ASP A 121 2.83 -1.10 -14.48
C ASP A 121 2.20 -0.24 -15.61
N PHE A 122 0.90 -0.40 -15.88
CA PHE A 122 0.21 0.38 -16.92
C PHE A 122 -0.01 1.86 -16.54
N PHE A 123 -0.39 2.13 -15.30
CA PHE A 123 -0.86 3.46 -14.90
C PHE A 123 0.16 4.26 -14.10
N HIS A 124 1.24 3.65 -13.62
CA HIS A 124 2.27 4.36 -12.87
C HIS A 124 2.94 5.46 -13.69
N ASP A 125 3.34 5.15 -14.93
CA ASP A 125 3.99 6.12 -15.82
C ASP A 125 3.00 7.19 -16.32
N SER A 126 1.77 6.80 -16.63
CA SER A 126 0.70 7.70 -17.09
C SER A 126 0.26 8.68 -15.99
N SER A 127 0.21 8.24 -14.73
CA SER A 127 -0.10 9.11 -13.60
C SER A 127 1.02 10.11 -13.30
N SER A 128 2.26 9.84 -13.73
CA SER A 128 3.40 10.73 -13.47
C SER A 128 3.54 11.87 -14.48
N LYS A 129 2.95 11.74 -15.68
CA LYS A 129 3.19 12.64 -16.83
C LYS A 129 2.05 13.62 -17.14
N GLY A 130 0.86 13.50 -16.55
CA GLY A 130 -0.30 14.33 -16.92
C GLY A 130 -1.19 14.73 -15.74
N ASP A 131 -1.15 16.01 -15.39
CA ASP A 131 -1.98 16.68 -14.37
C ASP A 131 -3.25 17.33 -14.96
N LYS A 132 -3.56 17.06 -16.23
CA LYS A 132 -4.66 17.71 -16.94
C LYS A 132 -5.73 16.69 -17.31
N ASP A 133 -6.95 16.99 -16.89
CA ASP A 133 -8.25 16.55 -17.45
C ASP A 133 -8.97 15.31 -16.90
N TYR A 134 -8.57 14.73 -15.76
CA TYR A 134 -9.39 13.69 -15.10
C TYR A 134 -10.33 14.26 -14.01
N GLN A 135 -11.00 15.38 -14.28
CA GLN A 135 -11.91 16.04 -13.32
C GLN A 135 -13.22 15.26 -13.05
N TYR A 136 -13.45 14.13 -13.72
CA TYR A 136 -14.67 13.32 -13.62
C TYR A 136 -14.47 11.96 -12.95
N LEU A 137 -13.37 11.77 -12.22
CA LEU A 137 -13.11 10.47 -11.59
C LEU A 137 -14.11 10.20 -10.46
N PHE A 138 -14.58 8.95 -10.45
CA PHE A 138 -15.62 8.37 -9.62
C PHE A 138 -15.42 8.59 -8.11
N ALA A 139 -16.49 8.35 -7.34
CA ALA A 139 -16.46 8.34 -5.89
C ALA A 139 -15.41 7.33 -5.34
N ASP A 140 -14.58 7.77 -4.40
CA ASP A 140 -13.58 6.95 -3.70
C ASP A 140 -14.29 5.94 -2.79
N ILE A 141 -14.51 4.71 -3.29
CA ILE A 141 -15.23 3.63 -2.58
C ILE A 141 -14.61 3.32 -1.20
N THR A 142 -13.34 3.69 -1.00
CA THR A 142 -12.66 3.47 0.27
C THR A 142 -13.10 4.41 1.38
N HIS A 143 -13.74 5.54 1.04
CA HIS A 143 -14.15 6.54 2.03
C HIS A 143 -15.31 6.02 2.88
N PRO A 144 -15.23 6.12 4.22
CA PRO A 144 -16.27 5.61 5.10
C PRO A 144 -17.65 6.21 4.81
N ASP A 145 -17.72 7.53 4.62
CA ASP A 145 -18.98 8.28 4.45
C ASP A 145 -19.79 7.92 3.20
N LEU A 146 -19.15 7.39 2.14
CA LEU A 146 -19.84 7.09 0.87
C LEU A 146 -20.89 6.00 1.03
N TRP A 147 -20.59 5.00 1.87
CA TRP A 147 -21.51 3.90 2.16
C TRP A 147 -22.55 4.28 3.22
N HIS A 148 -22.20 5.18 4.14
CA HIS A 148 -23.14 5.70 5.15
C HIS A 148 -24.29 6.50 4.52
N HIS A 149 -24.04 7.22 3.43
CA HIS A 149 -25.11 7.88 2.66
C HIS A 149 -26.05 6.91 1.94
N LEU A 150 -25.58 5.70 1.61
CA LEU A 150 -26.38 4.69 0.91
C LEU A 150 -27.17 3.79 1.87
N SER A 151 -26.67 3.56 3.09
CA SER A 151 -27.24 2.59 4.03
C SER A 151 -28.31 3.13 4.99
N GLY A 152 -28.59 4.43 5.00
CA GLY A 152 -29.79 5.00 5.64
C GLY A 152 -30.13 4.55 7.07
N SER A 153 -29.15 4.44 7.98
CA SER A 153 -29.32 4.17 9.43
C SER A 153 -27.91 4.15 10.06
N ASP A 154 -27.58 4.36 11.34
CA ASP A 154 -28.23 4.78 12.58
C ASP A 154 -27.07 4.99 13.60
N ASP A 155 -27.28 5.88 14.57
CA ASP A 155 -26.66 6.04 15.89
C ASP A 155 -25.27 5.41 16.21
N ARG A 156 -24.25 5.57 15.36
CA ARG A 156 -22.85 5.29 15.74
C ARG A 156 -22.29 6.47 16.52
N SER A 157 -21.78 6.24 17.72
CA SER A 157 -21.08 7.25 18.52
C SER A 157 -20.07 8.00 17.65
N GLU A 158 -20.14 9.33 17.61
CA GLU A 158 -19.26 10.21 16.80
C GLU A 158 -17.78 9.80 16.92
N LEU A 159 -17.37 9.34 18.11
CA LEU A 159 -16.01 8.86 18.40
C LEU A 159 -15.58 7.65 17.56
N ARG A 160 -16.50 6.71 17.25
CA ARG A 160 -16.20 5.56 16.39
C ARG A 160 -16.04 6.00 14.94
N ALA A 161 -16.89 6.90 14.45
CA ALA A 161 -16.77 7.46 13.11
C ALA A 161 -15.46 8.23 12.93
N GLU A 162 -15.07 9.04 13.92
CA GLU A 162 -13.79 9.73 13.92
C GLU A 162 -12.59 8.75 13.95
N LEU A 163 -12.67 7.68 14.74
CA LEU A 163 -11.62 6.67 14.79
C LEU A 163 -11.49 5.91 13.46
N GLU A 164 -12.61 5.56 12.83
CA GLU A 164 -12.65 4.94 11.49
C GLU A 164 -12.08 5.88 10.44
N HIS A 165 -12.40 7.17 10.51
CA HIS A 165 -11.84 8.20 9.62
C HIS A 165 -10.33 8.36 9.81
N LEU A 166 -9.84 8.35 11.05
CA LEU A 166 -8.41 8.42 11.35
C LEU A 166 -7.67 7.17 10.86
N HIS A 167 -8.27 5.98 11.05
CA HIS A 167 -7.72 4.74 10.52
C HIS A 167 -7.67 4.77 8.99
N TRP A 168 -8.76 5.19 8.33
CA TRP A 168 -8.80 5.37 6.89
C TRP A 168 -7.73 6.37 6.41
N LYS A 169 -7.63 7.56 7.03
CA LYS A 169 -6.58 8.55 6.73
C LYS A 169 -5.18 7.98 6.89
N SER A 170 -4.94 7.21 7.94
CA SER A 170 -3.64 6.58 8.19
C SER A 170 -3.28 5.56 7.12
N ARG A 171 -4.27 4.81 6.61
CA ARG A 171 -4.08 3.84 5.52
C ARG A 171 -3.92 4.51 4.16
N CYS A 172 -4.64 5.60 3.94
CA CYS A 172 -4.50 6.46 2.77
C CYS A 172 -3.12 7.12 2.65
N ILE A 173 -2.22 6.98 3.64
CA ILE A 173 -0.82 7.43 3.50
C ILE A 173 -0.13 6.66 2.36
N TRP A 174 -0.49 5.40 2.08
CA TRP A 174 0.12 4.54 1.05
C TRP A 174 -0.51 4.60 -0.34
N SER A 175 -1.56 5.40 -0.50
CA SER A 175 -2.18 5.68 -1.79
C SER A 175 -2.35 7.19 -1.95
N ASN A 176 -2.63 7.66 -3.16
CA ASN A 176 -3.14 9.02 -3.35
C ASN A 176 -4.61 8.97 -3.81
N LYS A 177 -5.32 10.09 -3.68
CA LYS A 177 -6.74 10.18 -4.07
C LYS A 177 -6.98 9.63 -5.49
N ARG A 178 -6.15 10.03 -6.45
CA ARG A 178 -6.23 9.59 -7.85
C ARG A 178 -6.10 8.07 -8.03
N SER A 179 -5.15 7.43 -7.35
CA SER A 179 -4.97 5.97 -7.40
C SER A 179 -6.16 5.24 -6.80
N ARG A 180 -6.79 5.79 -5.76
CA ARG A 180 -7.99 5.21 -5.14
C ARG A 180 -9.22 5.39 -6.01
N GLU A 181 -9.40 6.55 -6.63
CA GLU A 181 -10.49 6.78 -7.58
C GLU A 181 -10.34 5.90 -8.83
N LEU A 182 -9.11 5.74 -9.34
CA LEU A 182 -8.83 4.85 -10.48
C LEU A 182 -9.11 3.39 -10.12
N ALA A 183 -8.61 2.91 -8.98
CA ALA A 183 -8.89 1.56 -8.50
C ALA A 183 -10.39 1.36 -8.24
N SER A 184 -11.06 2.37 -7.69
CA SER A 184 -12.52 2.36 -7.48
C SER A 184 -13.25 2.21 -8.81
N LEU A 185 -12.91 3.04 -9.80
CA LEU A 185 -13.50 3.01 -11.14
C LEU A 185 -13.37 1.63 -11.78
N MET A 186 -12.17 1.03 -11.73
CA MET A 186 -11.90 -0.26 -12.35
C MET A 186 -12.65 -1.42 -11.70
N LEU A 187 -12.86 -1.34 -10.39
CA LEU A 187 -13.45 -2.44 -9.63
C LEU A 187 -14.96 -2.27 -9.39
N PHE A 188 -15.52 -1.07 -9.50
CA PHE A 188 -16.89 -0.75 -9.09
C PHE A 188 -17.94 -1.65 -9.74
N SER A 189 -17.90 -1.82 -11.07
CA SER A 189 -18.87 -2.65 -11.80
C SER A 189 -18.84 -4.11 -11.31
N SER A 190 -17.64 -4.66 -11.15
CA SER A 190 -17.42 -6.05 -10.75
C SER A 190 -17.77 -6.27 -9.28
N ILE A 191 -17.43 -5.33 -8.39
CA ILE A 191 -17.82 -5.33 -6.97
C ILE A 191 -19.34 -5.39 -6.84
N HIS A 192 -20.06 -4.51 -7.54
CA HIS A 192 -21.52 -4.46 -7.47
C HIS A 192 -22.18 -5.69 -8.12
N LYS A 193 -21.66 -6.16 -9.26
CA LYS A 193 -22.20 -7.32 -9.97
C LYS A 193 -22.07 -8.60 -9.14
N LEU A 194 -20.95 -8.77 -8.44
CA LEU A 194 -20.70 -9.95 -7.62
C LEU A 194 -21.11 -9.77 -6.17
N ASP A 195 -21.60 -8.59 -5.76
CA ASP A 195 -22.07 -8.29 -4.41
C ASP A 195 -20.98 -8.48 -3.33
N LEU A 196 -19.75 -8.06 -3.61
CA LEU A 196 -18.64 -8.17 -2.64
C LEU A 196 -18.95 -7.34 -1.39
N SER A 197 -18.62 -7.86 -0.20
CA SER A 197 -18.85 -7.14 1.05
C SER A 197 -18.14 -5.79 1.05
N GLU A 198 -18.73 -4.80 1.71
CA GLU A 198 -18.18 -3.45 1.78
C GLU A 198 -16.75 -3.44 2.37
N HIS A 199 -16.52 -4.27 3.40
CA HIS A 199 -15.22 -4.46 4.03
C HIS A 199 -14.17 -4.96 3.03
N ASP A 200 -14.47 -6.05 2.31
CA ASP A 200 -13.56 -6.64 1.32
C ASP A 200 -13.36 -5.71 0.12
N ALA A 201 -14.40 -5.01 -0.33
CA ALA A 201 -14.31 -4.01 -1.39
C ALA A 201 -13.33 -2.87 -1.02
N ARG A 202 -13.42 -2.34 0.21
CA ARG A 202 -12.50 -1.30 0.71
C ARG A 202 -11.07 -1.81 0.75
N ILE A 203 -10.84 -3.03 1.25
CA ILE A 203 -9.51 -3.66 1.27
C ILE A 203 -8.97 -3.81 -0.15
N LEU A 204 -9.77 -4.35 -1.06
CA LEU A 204 -9.38 -4.65 -2.44
C LEU A 204 -9.00 -3.38 -3.20
N VAL A 205 -9.86 -2.36 -3.15
CA VAL A 205 -9.60 -1.05 -3.79
C VAL A 205 -8.35 -0.41 -3.19
N MET A 206 -8.20 -0.43 -1.87
CA MET A 206 -7.02 0.15 -1.23
C MET A 206 -5.74 -0.59 -1.62
N TYR A 207 -5.76 -1.93 -1.65
CA TYR A 207 -4.62 -2.74 -2.05
C TYR A 207 -4.17 -2.42 -3.48
N VAL A 208 -5.11 -2.35 -4.43
CA VAL A 208 -4.83 -1.98 -5.82
C VAL A 208 -4.32 -0.55 -5.90
N ALA A 209 -4.95 0.40 -5.20
CA ALA A 209 -4.54 1.81 -5.20
C ALA A 209 -3.12 2.01 -4.64
N GLU A 210 -2.77 1.33 -3.55
CA GLU A 210 -1.43 1.35 -2.95
C GLU A 210 -0.38 0.83 -3.94
N ARG A 211 -0.70 -0.23 -4.68
CA ARG A 211 0.16 -0.77 -5.73
C ARG A 211 0.33 0.19 -6.90
N THR A 212 -0.76 0.77 -7.40
CA THR A 212 -0.72 1.76 -8.48
C THR A 212 0.10 2.99 -8.10
N TYR A 213 -0.08 3.47 -6.87
CA TYR A 213 0.65 4.61 -6.34
C TYR A 213 2.15 4.32 -6.14
N THR A 214 2.49 3.15 -5.59
CA THR A 214 3.87 2.79 -5.28
C THR A 214 4.63 2.26 -6.50
N GLY A 215 3.95 1.78 -7.55
CA GLY A 215 4.51 1.24 -8.80
C GLY A 215 5.21 -0.10 -8.58
N SER A 216 6.37 -0.05 -7.93
CA SER A 216 7.03 -1.23 -7.36
C SER A 216 7.32 -0.95 -5.89
N TYR A 217 6.85 -1.81 -5.00
CA TYR A 217 7.33 -1.80 -3.62
C TYR A 217 8.83 -2.02 -3.66
N PHE A 218 9.59 -0.95 -3.41
CA PHE A 218 11.03 -0.97 -3.25
C PHE A 218 11.76 -1.84 -4.30
N ARG A 219 12.11 -1.26 -5.45
CA ARG A 219 13.45 -1.57 -5.99
C ARG A 219 14.45 -0.84 -5.08
N PRO A 220 15.19 -1.50 -4.18
CA PRO A 220 16.30 -0.87 -3.45
C PRO A 220 17.29 -0.19 -4.42
N GLN A 221 17.34 -0.68 -5.68
CA GLN A 221 18.05 -0.05 -6.78
C GLN A 221 17.70 1.42 -7.01
N PHE A 222 16.45 1.87 -6.79
CA PHE A 222 16.07 3.26 -7.06
C PHE A 222 16.64 4.24 -6.02
N VAL A 223 16.82 3.79 -4.77
CA VAL A 223 17.50 4.55 -3.72
C VAL A 223 19.01 4.58 -3.99
N ILE A 224 19.58 3.46 -4.44
CA ILE A 224 20.98 3.38 -4.87
C ILE A 224 21.24 4.28 -6.10
N ASP A 225 20.34 4.27 -7.08
CA ASP A 225 20.41 5.09 -8.30
C ASP A 225 20.24 6.59 -8.00
N HIS A 226 19.39 6.97 -7.04
CA HIS A 226 19.26 8.35 -6.57
C HIS A 226 20.47 8.84 -5.78
N LEU A 227 21.18 7.95 -5.08
CA LEU A 227 22.40 8.29 -4.35
C LEU A 227 23.66 8.28 -5.24
N THR A 228 23.62 7.61 -6.38
CA THR A 228 24.77 7.45 -7.30
C THR A 228 24.72 8.35 -8.54
N ARG A 229 23.55 8.90 -8.92
CA ARG A 229 23.47 9.83 -10.05
C ARG A 229 23.66 11.30 -9.64
N PRO A 230 24.60 12.03 -10.26
CA PRO A 230 24.79 13.46 -10.00
C PRO A 230 23.58 14.26 -10.46
N HIS A 231 23.17 15.21 -9.61
CA HIS A 231 21.96 16.02 -9.70
C HIS A 231 21.81 16.75 -11.04
N ILE A 232 20.84 16.31 -11.86
CA ILE A 232 20.21 17.16 -12.87
C ILE A 232 18.99 17.79 -12.20
N LEU A 233 18.90 19.12 -12.24
CA LEU A 233 17.85 19.93 -11.62
C LEU A 233 16.44 19.49 -12.12
N PRO A 234 15.47 19.20 -11.23
CA PRO A 234 14.10 18.95 -11.67
C PRO A 234 13.30 20.26 -11.70
N THR A 235 12.81 20.63 -12.89
CA THR A 235 11.87 21.74 -13.13
C THR A 235 10.39 21.34 -12.97
N ALA A 236 10.10 20.12 -12.50
CA ALA A 236 8.74 19.65 -12.25
C ALA A 236 8.42 19.68 -10.75
N LEU A 237 7.19 20.12 -10.41
CA LEU A 237 6.66 20.07 -9.05
C LEU A 237 6.88 18.67 -8.42
N PRO A 238 7.23 18.61 -7.12
CA PRO A 238 7.54 17.34 -6.47
C PRO A 238 6.30 16.44 -6.49
N SER A 239 6.40 15.34 -7.25
CA SER A 239 5.41 14.27 -7.18
C SER A 239 5.28 13.78 -5.74
N HIS A 240 4.07 13.36 -5.32
CA HIS A 240 3.77 12.91 -3.96
C HIS A 240 4.79 11.84 -3.45
N ARG A 241 5.43 11.08 -4.35
CA ARG A 241 6.55 10.17 -4.07
C ARG A 241 7.78 10.87 -3.48
N GLN A 242 8.17 12.04 -4.03
CA GLN A 242 9.23 12.89 -3.50
C GLN A 242 8.87 13.51 -2.14
N PHE A 243 7.58 13.69 -1.82
CA PHE A 243 7.15 14.23 -0.54
C PHE A 243 7.39 13.27 0.63
N PHE A 244 7.39 11.95 0.40
CA PHE A 244 7.50 10.99 1.49
C PHE A 244 8.82 10.20 1.50
N GLN A 245 9.43 9.91 0.35
CA GLN A 245 10.80 9.40 0.29
C GLN A 245 11.84 10.51 0.49
N GLY A 246 11.46 11.77 0.26
CA GLY A 246 12.30 12.95 0.45
C GLY A 246 11.75 13.93 1.49
N ALA A 247 10.49 14.40 1.37
CA ALA A 247 10.04 15.50 2.21
C ALA A 247 9.78 15.13 3.68
N ILE A 248 9.23 13.97 4.06
CA ILE A 248 9.15 13.59 5.49
C ILE A 248 10.54 13.55 6.13
N PRO A 249 11.54 12.82 5.58
CA PRO A 249 12.90 12.88 6.10
C PRO A 249 13.51 14.29 6.09
N ARG A 250 13.23 15.10 5.05
CA ARG A 250 13.68 16.52 4.99
C ARG A 250 13.02 17.38 6.06
N PHE A 251 11.71 17.28 6.27
CA PHE A 251 10.99 18.01 7.32
C PHE A 251 11.47 17.55 8.69
N PHE A 252 11.64 16.24 8.89
CA PHE A 252 12.24 15.71 10.11
C PHE A 252 13.63 16.33 10.34
N ALA A 253 14.48 16.39 9.31
CA ALA A 253 15.79 17.02 9.38
C ALA A 253 15.70 18.53 9.65
N GLN A 254 14.77 19.26 9.01
CA GLN A 254 14.53 20.68 9.22
C GLN A 254 14.09 20.97 10.66
N PHE A 255 13.08 20.26 11.17
CA PHE A 255 12.64 20.37 12.56
C PHE A 255 13.74 19.97 13.55
N THR A 256 14.57 18.99 13.20
CA THR A 256 15.75 18.61 13.99
C THR A 256 16.78 19.74 14.04
N ALA A 257 17.09 20.35 12.89
CA ALA A 257 18.03 21.47 12.79
C ALA A 257 17.52 22.72 13.52
N LEU A 258 16.24 23.06 13.36
CA LEU A 258 15.59 24.17 14.07
C LEU A 258 15.58 23.94 15.58
N ALA A 259 15.24 22.73 16.04
CA ALA A 259 15.29 22.39 17.46
C ALA A 259 16.73 22.45 18.02
N LEU A 260 17.73 22.02 17.24
CA LEU A 260 19.13 22.11 17.63
C LEU A 260 19.60 23.56 17.71
N TRP A 261 19.32 24.36 16.68
CA TRP A 261 19.63 25.79 16.64
C TRP A 261 18.97 26.52 17.82
N HIS A 262 17.70 26.23 18.08
CA HIS A 262 16.97 26.80 19.21
C HIS A 262 17.60 26.45 20.56
N ARG A 263 18.03 25.20 20.75
CA ARG A 263 18.75 24.78 21.98
C ARG A 263 20.09 25.50 22.13
N TRP A 264 20.77 25.76 21.02
CA TRP A 264 22.08 26.40 21.03
C TRP A 264 21.99 27.91 21.33
N MET A 265 20.97 28.58 20.81
CA MET A 265 20.72 30.01 21.05
C MET A 265 20.10 30.32 22.42
N GLY A 266 19.71 29.31 23.20
CA GLY A 266 19.16 29.51 24.56
C GLY A 266 17.77 30.13 24.61
N PHE A 267 16.97 29.99 23.55
CA PHE A 267 15.59 30.50 23.50
C PHE A 267 14.65 29.81 24.50
N SER A 268 13.47 30.42 24.74
CA SER A 268 12.47 29.94 25.70
C SER A 268 12.05 28.48 25.46
N LYS A 269 11.96 27.70 26.55
CA LYS A 269 11.59 26.28 26.50
C LYS A 269 10.24 26.02 25.83
N TRP A 270 9.29 26.96 25.88
CA TRP A 270 7.98 26.79 25.26
C TRP A 270 8.07 26.69 23.73
N LEU A 271 8.92 27.49 23.08
CA LEU A 271 9.17 27.40 21.64
C LEU A 271 9.85 26.09 21.25
N LEU A 272 10.58 25.43 22.15
CA LEU A 272 11.16 24.11 21.85
C LEU A 272 10.06 23.03 21.68
N TRP A 273 8.91 23.16 22.34
CA TRP A 273 7.80 22.21 22.19
C TRP A 273 7.22 22.23 20.78
N THR A 274 7.14 23.41 20.16
CA THR A 274 6.60 23.56 18.80
C THR A 274 7.48 22.90 17.73
N PHE A 275 8.78 22.71 17.99
CA PHE A 275 9.67 21.97 17.09
C PHE A 275 9.77 20.48 17.44
N THR A 276 9.77 20.14 18.72
CA THR A 276 9.99 18.76 19.17
C THR A 276 8.78 17.84 18.97
N GLY A 277 7.55 18.36 19.13
CA GLY A 277 6.33 17.61 18.83
C GLY A 277 6.29 17.15 17.37
N PRO A 278 6.33 18.07 16.39
CA PRO A 278 6.37 17.72 14.97
C PRO A 278 7.56 16.83 14.60
N GLN A 279 8.75 17.06 15.16
CA GLN A 279 9.91 16.18 14.96
C GLN A 279 9.60 14.72 15.32
N ARG A 280 8.96 14.47 16.47
CA ARG A 280 8.60 13.11 16.89
C ARG A 280 7.51 12.50 16.01
N VAL A 281 6.47 13.27 15.68
CA VAL A 281 5.39 12.83 14.80
C VAL A 281 5.94 12.44 13.44
N LEU A 282 6.81 13.28 12.85
CA LEU A 282 7.45 13.00 11.56
C LEU A 282 8.35 11.76 11.62
N PHE A 283 9.06 11.53 12.73
CA PHE A 283 9.85 10.30 12.91
C PHE A 283 8.96 9.06 12.92
N HIS A 284 7.89 9.06 13.71
CA HIS A 284 6.99 7.91 13.79
C HIS A 284 6.23 7.69 12.49
N LEU A 285 5.79 8.76 11.81
CA LEU A 285 5.21 8.68 10.46
C LEU A 285 6.21 8.13 9.45
N TRP A 286 7.48 8.53 9.54
CA TRP A 286 8.53 8.00 8.68
C TRP A 286 8.70 6.50 8.89
N VAL A 287 8.92 6.06 10.13
CA VAL A 287 9.08 4.64 10.50
C VAL A 287 7.86 3.82 10.10
N TYR A 288 6.66 4.29 10.45
CA TYR A 288 5.40 3.64 10.12
C TYR A 288 5.26 3.47 8.61
N ARG A 289 5.52 4.54 7.85
CA ARG A 289 5.37 4.49 6.39
C ARG A 289 6.40 3.60 5.71
N THR A 290 7.67 3.66 6.10
CA THR A 290 8.76 2.94 5.41
C THR A 290 8.82 1.48 5.79
N LEU A 291 8.57 1.16 7.06
CA LEU A 291 8.79 -0.18 7.59
C LEU A 291 7.47 -0.92 7.84
N TRP A 292 6.45 -0.25 8.37
CA TRP A 292 5.17 -0.88 8.68
C TRP A 292 4.24 -0.98 7.46
N GLY A 293 4.39 -0.06 6.51
CA GLY A 293 3.54 -0.01 5.33
C GLY A 293 3.55 -1.25 4.46
N ARG A 294 4.70 -1.90 4.32
CA ARG A 294 4.82 -3.17 3.58
C ARG A 294 4.04 -4.27 4.28
N TYR A 295 4.17 -4.37 5.60
CA TYR A 295 3.43 -5.33 6.40
C TYR A 295 1.92 -5.12 6.26
N CYS A 296 1.41 -3.90 6.52
CA CYS A 296 0.00 -3.58 6.38
C CYS A 296 -0.55 -3.88 4.98
N HIS A 297 0.23 -3.59 3.94
CA HIS A 297 -0.15 -3.89 2.57
C HIS A 297 -0.41 -5.39 2.38
N TRP A 298 0.56 -6.24 2.75
CA TRP A 298 0.42 -7.68 2.57
C TRP A 298 -0.59 -8.32 3.53
N GLU A 299 -0.59 -7.89 4.79
CA GLU A 299 -1.56 -8.31 5.81
C GLU A 299 -3.00 -8.04 5.36
N SER A 300 -3.22 -6.96 4.60
CA SER A 300 -4.58 -6.63 4.18
C SER A 300 -5.25 -7.69 3.30
N LEU A 301 -4.49 -8.41 2.47
CA LEU A 301 -5.04 -9.55 1.70
C LEU A 301 -5.44 -10.72 2.60
N TRP A 302 -4.78 -10.86 3.74
CA TRP A 302 -5.10 -11.87 4.75
C TRP A 302 -6.31 -11.47 5.60
N SER A 303 -6.66 -10.18 5.64
CA SER A 303 -7.87 -9.68 6.31
C SER A 303 -9.15 -9.70 5.47
N LEU A 304 -9.10 -10.26 4.25
CA LEU A 304 -10.29 -10.49 3.43
C LEU A 304 -11.17 -11.58 4.06
N GLU A 305 -12.46 -11.30 4.20
CA GLU A 305 -13.47 -12.23 4.71
C GLU A 305 -13.78 -13.33 3.69
N ASP A 306 -13.95 -12.95 2.41
CA ASP A 306 -14.19 -13.85 1.29
C ASP A 306 -13.15 -13.65 0.17
N PRO A 307 -11.96 -14.25 0.30
CA PRO A 307 -10.91 -14.11 -0.72
C PRO A 307 -11.32 -14.71 -2.06
N ALA A 308 -12.21 -15.71 -2.11
CA ALA A 308 -12.65 -16.32 -3.35
C ALA A 308 -13.53 -15.36 -4.16
N LYS A 309 -14.47 -14.68 -3.49
CA LYS A 309 -15.32 -13.66 -4.10
C LYS A 309 -14.51 -12.44 -4.53
N ALA A 310 -13.54 -12.01 -3.72
CA ALA A 310 -12.59 -10.96 -4.11
C ALA A 310 -11.76 -11.34 -5.35
N GLY A 311 -11.30 -12.59 -5.43
CA GLY A 311 -10.63 -13.14 -6.62
C GLY A 311 -11.51 -13.13 -7.87
N ALA A 312 -12.79 -13.48 -7.73
CA ALA A 312 -13.76 -13.43 -8.83
C ALA A 312 -14.03 -12.00 -9.31
N VAL A 313 -14.09 -11.02 -8.40
CA VAL A 313 -14.18 -9.59 -8.74
C VAL A 313 -12.99 -9.14 -9.57
N ILE A 314 -11.78 -9.56 -9.20
CA ILE A 314 -10.58 -9.22 -9.96
C ILE A 314 -10.55 -9.87 -11.33
N ALA A 315 -10.98 -11.13 -11.44
CA ALA A 315 -11.08 -11.80 -12.74
C ALA A 315 -12.06 -11.06 -13.67
N ALA A 316 -13.25 -10.71 -13.18
CA ALA A 316 -14.24 -9.95 -13.94
C ALA A 316 -13.73 -8.55 -14.34
N ALA A 317 -13.04 -7.86 -13.43
CA ALA A 317 -12.44 -6.55 -13.72
C ALA A 317 -11.30 -6.65 -14.73
N GLY A 318 -10.52 -7.75 -14.70
CA GLY A 318 -9.50 -8.05 -15.70
C GLY A 318 -10.08 -8.23 -17.09
N ASP A 319 -11.18 -8.97 -17.23
CA ASP A 319 -11.87 -9.16 -18.51
C ASP A 319 -12.40 -7.82 -19.07
N ASP A 320 -12.98 -6.98 -18.21
CA ASP A 320 -13.45 -5.65 -18.60
C ASP A 320 -12.28 -4.74 -19.03
N LEU A 321 -11.13 -4.84 -18.36
CA LEU A 321 -9.92 -4.08 -18.70
C LEU A 321 -9.36 -4.49 -20.07
N VAL A 322 -9.31 -5.79 -20.38
CA VAL A 322 -8.86 -6.27 -21.69
C VAL A 322 -9.74 -5.70 -22.80
N ARG A 323 -11.07 -5.72 -22.63
CA ARG A 323 -12.02 -5.10 -23.59
C ARG A 323 -11.81 -3.60 -23.77
N TRP A 324 -11.38 -2.89 -22.73
CA TRP A 324 -11.06 -1.46 -22.84
C TRP A 324 -9.81 -1.19 -23.68
N PHE A 325 -8.86 -2.12 -23.70
CA PHE A 325 -7.61 -2.00 -24.44
C PHE A 325 -7.65 -2.64 -25.83
N GLU A 326 -8.65 -3.48 -26.13
CA GLU A 326 -8.85 -3.97 -27.48
C GLU A 326 -9.13 -2.79 -28.43
N PRO A 327 -8.32 -2.61 -29.49
CA PRO A 327 -8.58 -1.57 -30.47
C PRO A 327 -9.95 -1.85 -31.08
N LYS A 328 -10.87 -0.89 -31.00
CA LYS A 328 -12.15 -0.97 -31.71
C LYS A 328 -11.83 -1.23 -33.17
N SER A 329 -12.09 -2.46 -33.64
CA SER A 329 -11.91 -2.80 -35.04
C SER A 329 -12.75 -1.81 -35.86
N GLU A 330 -12.12 -1.06 -36.75
CA GLU A 330 -12.73 -0.06 -37.66
C GLU A 330 -13.72 -0.67 -38.67
N SER A 331 -14.30 -1.85 -38.39
CA SER A 331 -15.18 -2.58 -39.31
C SER A 331 -16.61 -2.07 -39.38
N ASP A 332 -17.00 -1.07 -38.58
CA ASP A 332 -18.38 -0.55 -38.56
C ASP A 332 -18.59 0.74 -39.38
N SER A 333 -17.56 1.26 -40.07
CA SER A 333 -17.69 2.50 -40.86
C SER A 333 -17.87 2.35 -42.37
N ASP A 334 -17.86 1.14 -42.96
CA ASP A 334 -17.89 0.98 -44.42
C ASP A 334 -19.28 0.66 -45.01
N GLY A 335 -20.36 0.89 -44.26
CA GLY A 335 -21.72 0.47 -44.64
C GLY A 335 -22.71 1.57 -45.00
N ARG A 336 -22.34 2.86 -44.95
CA ARG A 336 -23.34 3.95 -44.99
C ARG A 336 -23.00 5.07 -45.97
N ASP A 337 -22.63 4.73 -47.19
CA ASP A 337 -22.52 5.67 -48.32
C ASP A 337 -22.94 5.04 -49.65
N LYS A 338 -24.14 4.41 -49.72
CA LYS A 338 -24.87 4.20 -50.99
C LYS A 338 -26.36 4.06 -50.72
N GLU A 339 -27.08 5.18 -50.71
CA GLU A 339 -28.42 5.31 -51.34
C GLU A 339 -28.82 6.77 -51.48
#